data_AF-Q6R1Y7-F1
#
_entry.id   AF-Q6R1Y7-F1
#
_cell.length_a   1.000
_cell.length_b   1.000
_cell.length_c   1.000
_cell.angle_alpha   90.00
_cell.angle_beta   90.00
_cell.angle_gamma   90.00
#
_symmetry.space_group_name_H-M   'P 1'
#
loop_
_entity.id
_entity.type
_entity.pdbx_description
1 polymer ?
#
loop_
_entity_poly.entity_id
_entity_poly.type
_entity_poly.pdbx_seq_one_letter_code
_entity_poly.pdbx_strand_id
1 'polypeptide(L)'
;LVFSKDNSTVTAEFKNVEDVKKFKNRAVDVYGLSYSGYCLKNKYMYGGVTLAGDYLEKSRCIPINLWVNGNHKTISTDKVSTNKKIVTAQEIDTKLRRYLQEEYNIYGFNDTNKGRNYGTKSKFFSGFNTGKISFHLNDGTSFSYDLFDTGTGQAESFLKIYNDNKTVETDKFHLDV
;
A
#
# COMPACT_ATOMS: atom_id res chain seq x y z
N LEU A 1 8.92 1.58 -16.30
CA LEU A 1 10.13 0.73 -16.19
C LEU A 1 9.71 -0.71 -16.42
N VAL A 2 10.55 -1.54 -17.06
CA VAL A 2 10.23 -2.94 -17.32
C VAL A 2 11.23 -3.81 -16.58
N PHE A 3 10.73 -4.76 -15.80
CA PHE A 3 11.50 -5.72 -15.05
C PHE A 3 11.20 -7.11 -15.57
N SER A 4 12.23 -7.84 -15.97
CA SER A 4 12.10 -9.18 -16.54
C SER A 4 12.77 -10.18 -15.61
N LYS A 5 12.06 -11.28 -15.31
CA LYS A 5 12.63 -12.45 -14.67
C LYS A 5 12.07 -13.69 -15.34
N ASP A 6 12.97 -14.52 -15.85
CA ASP A 6 12.64 -15.72 -16.63
C ASP A 6 11.68 -15.36 -17.79
N ASN A 7 10.52 -16.02 -17.87
CA ASN A 7 9.49 -15.78 -18.89
C ASN A 7 8.41 -14.78 -18.46
N SER A 8 8.65 -14.01 -17.39
CA SER A 8 7.69 -13.05 -16.84
C SER A 8 8.22 -11.62 -16.87
N THR A 9 7.32 -10.68 -17.17
CA THR A 9 7.62 -9.25 -17.18
C THR A 9 6.64 -8.49 -16.28
N VAL A 10 7.18 -7.52 -15.55
CA VAL A 10 6.40 -6.54 -14.80
C VAL A 10 6.74 -5.16 -15.35
N THR A 11 5.73 -4.45 -15.85
CA THR A 11 5.85 -3.05 -16.27
C THR A 11 5.34 -2.17 -15.15
N ALA A 12 6.25 -1.39 -14.54
CA ALA A 12 5.89 -0.33 -13.60
C ALA A 12 5.63 0.98 -14.36
N GLU A 13 4.41 1.49 -14.27
CA GLU A 13 3.95 2.71 -14.91
C GLU A 13 4.00 3.89 -13.94
N PHE A 14 4.41 5.05 -14.47
CA PHE A 14 4.62 6.28 -13.69
C PHE A 14 3.86 7.41 -14.36
N LYS A 15 3.34 8.33 -13.55
CA LYS A 15 2.74 9.58 -14.00
C LYS A 15 3.79 10.52 -14.59
N ASN A 16 4.97 10.58 -13.98
CA ASN A 16 6.02 11.53 -14.36
C ASN A 16 7.19 10.84 -15.05
N VAL A 17 7.70 11.44 -16.12
CA VAL A 17 8.88 10.96 -16.83
C VAL A 17 10.15 11.08 -15.98
N GLU A 18 10.21 12.05 -15.06
CA GLU A 18 11.34 12.25 -14.17
C GLU A 18 11.56 11.06 -13.22
N ASP A 19 10.50 10.40 -12.76
CA ASP A 19 10.61 9.17 -11.98
C ASP A 19 11.28 8.06 -12.80
N VAL A 20 10.90 7.93 -14.08
CA VAL A 20 11.54 6.96 -14.98
C VAL A 20 13.03 7.27 -15.14
N LYS A 21 13.40 8.54 -15.34
CA LYS A 21 14.80 8.96 -15.47
C LYS A 21 15.60 8.70 -14.18
N LYS A 22 15.00 8.93 -13.01
CA LYS A 22 15.62 8.69 -11.69
C LYS A 22 16.06 7.25 -11.51
N PHE A 23 15.30 6.30 -12.02
CA PHE A 23 15.50 4.86 -11.78
C PHE A 23 16.10 4.09 -12.96
N LYS A 24 16.02 4.61 -14.19
CA LYS A 24 16.52 3.93 -15.38
C LYS A 24 18.01 3.60 -15.23
N ASN A 25 18.37 2.35 -15.55
CA ASN A 25 19.73 1.81 -15.47
C ASN A 25 20.34 1.85 -14.06
N ARG A 26 19.53 1.89 -13.01
CA ARG A 26 19.98 1.77 -11.61
C ARG A 26 19.44 0.50 -10.98
N ALA A 27 20.14 0.00 -9.96
CA ALA A 27 19.60 -1.03 -9.09
C ALA A 27 18.43 -0.46 -8.29
N VAL A 28 17.30 -1.17 -8.28
CA VAL A 28 16.05 -0.73 -7.65
C VAL A 28 15.37 -1.87 -6.92
N ASP A 29 14.60 -1.51 -5.91
CA ASP A 29 13.62 -2.38 -5.28
C ASP A 29 12.22 -2.08 -5.79
N VAL A 30 11.44 -3.13 -6.01
CA VAL A 30 10.06 -3.05 -6.49
C VAL A 30 9.12 -3.71 -5.49
N TYR A 31 8.12 -2.97 -5.00
CA TYR A 31 7.07 -3.49 -4.12
C TYR A 31 5.73 -2.83 -4.46
N GLY A 32 4.72 -3.66 -4.71
CA GLY A 32 3.37 -3.17 -4.96
C GLY A 32 2.45 -4.28 -5.44
N LEU A 33 1.26 -3.87 -5.87
CA LEU A 33 0.25 -4.77 -6.43
C LEU A 33 0.34 -4.76 -7.95
N SER A 34 0.47 -5.94 -8.55
CA SER A 34 0.43 -6.11 -10.00
C SER A 34 -0.93 -6.59 -10.46
N TYR A 35 -1.34 -6.18 -11.65
CA TYR A 35 -2.53 -6.69 -12.34
C TYR A 35 -2.15 -7.25 -13.72
N SER A 36 -2.97 -8.16 -14.24
CA SER A 36 -2.80 -8.66 -15.61
C SER A 36 -3.30 -7.61 -16.59
N GLY A 37 -2.49 -7.29 -17.61
CA GLY A 37 -2.99 -6.54 -18.75
C GLY A 37 -3.79 -7.43 -19.70
N TYR A 38 -4.21 -6.85 -20.83
CA TYR A 38 -4.94 -7.55 -21.89
C TYR A 38 -4.24 -8.82 -22.39
N CYS A 39 -2.90 -8.86 -22.36
CA CYS A 39 -2.10 -10.06 -22.61
C CYS A 39 -1.64 -10.68 -21.28
N LEU A 40 -2.14 -11.86 -20.93
CA LEU A 40 -1.95 -12.55 -19.63
C LEU A 40 -0.48 -12.78 -19.21
N LYS A 41 0.47 -12.69 -20.15
CA LYS A 41 1.91 -12.84 -19.88
C LYS A 41 2.55 -11.60 -19.26
N ASN A 42 1.96 -10.42 -19.48
CA ASN A 42 2.52 -9.16 -19.00
C ASN A 42 1.76 -8.68 -17.77
N LYS A 43 2.50 -8.44 -16.70
CA LYS A 43 1.97 -7.81 -15.49
C LYS A 43 2.26 -6.32 -15.52
N TYR A 44 1.33 -5.55 -15.01
CA TYR A 44 1.44 -4.11 -14.87
C TYR A 44 1.31 -3.74 -13.40
N MET A 45 1.96 -2.67 -13.00
CA MET A 45 1.80 -2.06 -11.69
C MET A 45 1.99 -0.55 -11.82
N TYR A 46 1.44 0.21 -10.87
CA TYR A 46 1.67 1.65 -10.79
C TYR A 46 2.69 1.95 -9.70
N GLY A 47 3.73 2.72 -10.05
CA GLY A 47 4.79 3.10 -9.13
C GLY A 47 5.49 1.90 -8.48
N GLY A 48 5.65 1.95 -7.16
CA GLY A 48 6.21 0.88 -6.36
C GLY A 48 7.72 0.72 -6.44
N VAL A 49 8.46 1.73 -6.92
CA VAL A 49 9.91 1.64 -7.18
C VAL A 49 10.71 2.58 -6.29
N THR A 50 11.78 2.05 -5.70
CA THR A 50 12.77 2.78 -4.87
C THR A 50 14.19 2.40 -5.30
N LEU A 51 15.18 3.25 -5.02
CA LEU A 51 16.58 2.90 -5.26
C LEU A 51 17.00 1.80 -4.27
N ALA A 52 17.71 0.78 -4.77
CA ALA A 52 18.26 -0.27 -3.92
C ALA A 52 19.51 0.24 -3.18
N GLY A 53 19.80 -0.37 -2.03
CA GLY A 53 21.02 -0.12 -1.27
C GLY A 53 20.91 0.90 -0.13
N ASP A 54 19.76 1.55 0.05
CA ASP A 54 19.53 2.47 1.17
C ASP A 54 18.53 1.92 2.18
N TYR A 55 19.06 1.11 3.10
CA TYR A 55 18.29 0.39 4.12
C TYR A 55 18.62 0.85 5.53
N LEU A 56 17.64 0.74 6.42
CA LEU A 56 17.79 0.79 7.87
C LEU A 56 18.45 -0.51 8.36
N GLU A 57 19.20 -0.43 9.46
CA GLU A 57 19.82 -1.60 10.09
C GLU A 57 18.78 -2.64 10.56
N LYS A 58 17.59 -2.17 10.95
CA LYS A 58 16.47 -3.00 11.39
C LYS A 58 15.17 -2.50 10.75
N SER A 59 14.25 -3.43 10.50
CA SER A 59 12.91 -3.07 10.03
C SER A 59 12.20 -2.20 11.09
N ARG A 60 11.65 -1.06 10.66
CA ARG A 60 10.84 -0.18 11.50
C ARG A 60 9.38 -0.59 11.35
N CYS A 61 8.73 -0.97 12.45
CA CYS A 61 7.28 -1.06 12.52
C CYS A 61 6.69 0.35 12.49
N ILE A 62 5.81 0.61 11.53
CA ILE A 62 5.20 1.94 11.36
C ILE A 62 4.15 2.12 12.46
N PRO A 63 4.20 3.21 13.26
CA PRO A 63 3.15 3.51 14.23
C PRO A 63 1.82 3.79 13.53
N ILE A 64 0.73 3.20 14.04
CA ILE A 64 -0.62 3.35 13.50
C ILE A 64 -1.53 3.83 14.64
N ASN A 65 -2.12 5.01 14.50
CA ASN A 65 -3.26 5.43 15.31
C ASN A 65 -4.53 4.98 14.57
N LEU A 66 -5.30 4.09 15.18
CA LEU A 66 -6.45 3.44 14.55
C LEU A 66 -7.74 3.80 15.31
N TRP A 67 -8.74 4.30 14.59
CA TRP A 67 -10.09 4.53 15.07
C TRP A 67 -11.06 3.51 14.46
N VAL A 68 -11.63 2.65 15.30
CA VAL A 68 -12.66 1.69 14.88
C VAL A 68 -13.98 2.06 15.54
N ASN A 69 -14.95 2.49 14.72
CA ASN A 69 -16.26 2.98 15.18
C ASN A 69 -16.12 4.05 16.30
N GLY A 70 -15.19 4.98 16.12
CA GLY A 70 -14.89 6.06 17.08
C GLY A 70 -13.93 5.69 18.22
N ASN A 71 -13.62 4.40 18.42
CA ASN A 71 -12.71 3.96 19.48
C ASN A 71 -11.26 3.97 19.01
N HIS A 72 -10.43 4.78 19.69
CA HIS A 72 -9.02 4.93 19.38
C HIS A 72 -8.15 3.84 20.01
N LYS A 73 -7.12 3.40 19.27
CA LYS A 73 -5.96 2.69 19.82
C LYS A 73 -4.72 2.88 18.96
N THR A 74 -3.55 2.83 19.59
CA THR A 74 -2.27 2.84 18.89
C THR A 74 -1.75 1.41 18.71
N ILE A 75 -1.30 1.08 17.50
CA ILE A 75 -0.78 -0.23 17.12
C ILE A 75 0.62 -0.07 16.52
N SER A 76 1.48 -1.04 16.78
CA SER A 76 2.73 -1.24 16.05
C SER A 76 2.93 -2.73 15.84
N THR A 77 3.17 -3.14 14.60
CA THR A 77 3.29 -4.56 14.20
C THR A 77 4.33 -4.73 13.10
N ASP A 78 5.03 -5.85 13.13
CA ASP A 78 5.95 -6.31 12.09
C ASP A 78 5.25 -6.52 10.73
N LYS A 79 3.94 -6.81 10.72
CA LYS A 79 3.12 -6.90 9.50
C LYS A 79 3.07 -5.61 8.71
N VAL A 80 3.21 -4.47 9.37
CA VAL A 80 3.27 -3.12 8.76
C VAL A 80 4.62 -2.50 9.11
N SER A 81 5.67 -3.08 8.54
CA SER A 81 7.05 -2.64 8.74
C SER A 81 7.83 -2.57 7.43
N THR A 82 8.93 -1.82 7.43
CA THR A 82 9.87 -1.78 6.31
C THR A 82 11.29 -1.49 6.83
N ASN A 83 12.28 -2.00 6.11
CA ASN A 83 13.69 -1.66 6.34
C ASN A 83 14.23 -0.67 5.30
N LYS A 84 13.42 -0.16 4.36
CA LYS A 84 13.89 0.89 3.45
C LYS A 84 14.01 2.21 4.20
N LYS A 85 15.03 3.03 3.93
CA LYS A 85 15.08 4.41 4.46
C LYS A 85 14.03 5.31 3.82
N ILE A 86 13.81 5.13 2.52
CA ILE A 86 12.75 5.77 1.75
C ILE A 86 11.84 4.67 1.22
N VAL A 87 10.57 4.66 1.63
CA VAL A 87 9.59 3.64 1.26
C VAL A 87 8.48 4.24 0.41
N THR A 88 7.89 3.45 -0.49
CA THR A 88 6.71 3.89 -1.24
C THR A 88 5.48 3.88 -0.34
N ALA A 89 4.58 4.85 -0.54
CA ALA A 89 3.29 4.85 0.13
C ALA A 89 2.48 3.58 -0.21
N GLN A 90 2.63 3.08 -1.45
CA GLN A 90 2.03 1.83 -1.90
C GLN A 90 2.45 0.61 -1.06
N GLU A 91 3.74 0.47 -0.72
CA GLU A 91 4.22 -0.65 0.11
C GLU A 91 3.55 -0.66 1.47
N ILE A 92 3.49 0.51 2.11
CA ILE A 92 2.92 0.67 3.44
C ILE A 92 1.39 0.50 3.42
N ASP A 93 0.70 1.12 2.46
CA ASP A 93 -0.75 1.01 2.31
C ASP A 93 -1.16 -0.45 2.07
N THR A 94 -0.49 -1.16 1.15
CA THR A 94 -0.78 -2.58 0.86
C THR A 94 -0.61 -3.47 2.09
N LYS A 95 0.48 -3.27 2.86
CA LYS A 95 0.72 -4.00 4.11
C LYS A 95 -0.36 -3.67 5.16
N LEU A 96 -0.73 -2.40 5.29
CA LEU A 96 -1.75 -1.96 6.23
C LEU A 96 -3.13 -2.53 5.88
N ARG A 97 -3.57 -2.44 4.62
CA ARG A 97 -4.87 -3.02 4.18
C ARG A 97 -4.93 -4.51 4.45
N ARG A 98 -3.84 -5.24 4.22
CA ARG A 98 -3.74 -6.66 4.56
C ARG A 98 -3.87 -6.90 6.07
N TYR A 99 -3.15 -6.14 6.89
CA TYR A 99 -3.28 -6.22 8.35
C TYR A 99 -4.72 -5.93 8.81
N LEU A 100 -5.34 -4.87 8.28
CA LEU A 100 -6.72 -4.51 8.62
C LEU A 100 -7.72 -5.60 8.21
N GLN A 101 -7.50 -6.25 7.07
CA GLN A 101 -8.32 -7.37 6.62
C GLN A 101 -8.17 -8.59 7.54
N GLU A 102 -6.94 -8.93 7.92
CA GLU A 102 -6.66 -10.07 8.80
C GLU A 102 -7.23 -9.87 10.22
N GLU A 103 -7.18 -8.65 10.77
CA GLU A 103 -7.57 -8.38 12.16
C GLU A 103 -9.02 -7.87 12.33
N TYR A 104 -9.55 -7.14 11.35
CA TYR A 104 -10.88 -6.48 11.44
C TYR A 104 -11.84 -6.91 10.34
N ASN A 105 -11.41 -7.74 9.38
CA ASN A 105 -12.25 -8.24 8.29
C ASN A 105 -12.88 -7.10 7.45
N ILE A 106 -12.13 -6.03 7.18
CA ILE A 106 -12.67 -4.80 6.56
C ILE A 106 -13.34 -5.05 5.20
N TYR A 107 -12.88 -6.03 4.42
CA TYR A 107 -13.44 -6.41 3.11
C TYR A 107 -14.20 -7.74 3.11
N GLY A 108 -14.50 -8.28 4.30
CA GLY A 108 -15.25 -9.53 4.44
C GLY A 108 -14.45 -10.77 4.04
N PHE A 109 -15.00 -11.95 4.30
CA PHE A 109 -14.44 -13.25 3.86
C PHE A 109 -12.94 -13.46 4.19
N ASN A 110 -12.46 -13.03 5.37
CA ASN A 110 -11.07 -13.25 5.77
C ASN A 110 -10.74 -14.68 6.25
N ASP A 111 -11.68 -15.64 6.12
CA ASP A 111 -11.55 -17.04 6.53
C ASP A 111 -11.11 -17.27 7.99
N THR A 112 -11.34 -16.30 8.88
CA THR A 112 -11.07 -16.42 10.32
C THR A 112 -12.27 -15.99 11.18
N ASN A 113 -12.11 -16.06 12.51
CA ASN A 113 -13.07 -15.49 13.47
C ASN A 113 -12.77 -14.02 13.82
N LYS A 114 -11.65 -13.45 13.36
CA LYS A 114 -11.27 -12.07 13.65
C LYS A 114 -12.15 -11.10 12.88
N GLY A 115 -12.59 -10.03 13.54
CA GLY A 115 -13.44 -8.98 12.96
C GLY A 115 -14.92 -9.32 12.78
N ARG A 116 -15.36 -10.55 13.07
CA ARG A 116 -16.79 -10.94 12.95
C ARG A 116 -17.71 -10.15 13.87
N ASN A 117 -17.20 -9.68 15.00
CA ASN A 117 -17.94 -8.86 15.97
C ASN A 117 -18.39 -7.50 15.38
N TYR A 118 -17.81 -7.05 14.27
CA TYR A 118 -18.25 -5.83 13.57
C TYR A 118 -19.43 -6.08 12.61
N GLY A 119 -19.86 -7.33 12.45
CA GLY A 119 -20.99 -7.72 11.60
C GLY A 119 -20.64 -7.83 10.11
N THR A 120 -21.66 -7.99 9.27
CA THR A 120 -21.55 -8.30 7.83
C THR A 120 -22.48 -7.46 6.96
N LYS A 121 -22.91 -6.29 7.46
CA LYS A 121 -23.96 -5.46 6.84
C LYS A 121 -23.49 -4.69 5.59
N SER A 122 -22.18 -4.56 5.37
CA SER A 122 -21.64 -3.83 4.22
C SER A 122 -21.79 -4.60 2.91
N LYS A 123 -21.62 -3.91 1.77
CA LYS A 123 -21.55 -4.55 0.43
C LYS A 123 -20.40 -5.56 0.28
N PHE A 124 -19.42 -5.50 1.19
CA PHE A 124 -18.28 -6.42 1.24
C PHE A 124 -18.53 -7.61 2.18
N PHE A 125 -19.73 -7.74 2.77
CA PHE A 125 -20.00 -8.72 3.82
C PHE A 125 -19.11 -8.51 5.06
N SER A 126 -18.88 -7.25 5.43
CA SER A 126 -18.12 -6.81 6.60
C SER A 126 -18.91 -5.79 7.44
N GLY A 127 -18.32 -5.34 8.54
CA GLY A 127 -18.86 -4.25 9.36
C GLY A 127 -18.57 -2.85 8.81
N PHE A 128 -17.83 -2.74 7.71
CA PHE A 128 -17.22 -1.50 7.26
C PHE A 128 -17.50 -1.22 5.78
N ASN A 129 -17.76 0.03 5.44
CA ASN A 129 -17.92 0.52 4.06
C ASN A 129 -17.29 1.90 3.85
N THR A 130 -16.64 2.45 4.88
CA THR A 130 -15.95 3.74 4.88
C THR A 130 -14.69 3.61 5.72
N GLY A 131 -13.65 4.34 5.35
CA GLY A 131 -12.36 4.33 6.03
C GLY A 131 -11.30 5.05 5.20
N LYS A 132 -10.28 5.58 5.87
CA LYS A 132 -9.27 6.42 5.23
C LYS A 132 -7.92 6.14 5.87
N ILE A 133 -6.89 5.91 5.07
CA ILE A 133 -5.51 5.88 5.57
C ILE A 133 -4.90 7.24 5.32
N SER A 134 -4.32 7.86 6.35
CA SER A 134 -3.61 9.13 6.24
C SER A 134 -2.15 8.94 6.65
N PHE A 135 -1.24 9.27 5.75
CA PHE A 135 0.19 9.34 6.03
C PHE A 135 0.47 10.71 6.64
N HIS A 136 0.76 10.75 7.93
CA HIS A 136 1.10 11.98 8.66
C HIS A 136 2.62 12.11 8.76
N LEU A 137 3.16 13.11 8.09
CA LEU A 137 4.59 13.41 8.07
C LEU A 137 4.97 14.31 9.24
N ASN A 138 6.22 14.21 9.70
CA ASN A 138 6.71 14.99 10.83
C ASN A 138 6.78 16.50 10.57
N ASP A 139 6.73 16.94 9.31
CA ASP A 139 6.66 18.36 8.92
C ASP A 139 5.24 18.94 9.02
N GLY A 140 4.26 18.15 9.47
CA GLY A 140 2.86 18.54 9.61
C GLY A 140 2.02 18.37 8.35
N THR A 141 2.62 17.98 7.22
CA THR A 141 1.89 17.66 6.00
C THR A 141 1.31 16.24 6.05
N SER A 142 0.24 16.01 5.28
CA SER A 142 -0.34 14.69 5.16
C SER A 142 -0.96 14.46 3.78
N PHE A 143 -1.15 13.19 3.46
CA PHE A 143 -1.92 12.75 2.30
C PHE A 143 -2.66 11.47 2.64
N SER A 144 -3.76 11.19 1.94
CA SER A 144 -4.64 10.09 2.28
C SER A 144 -5.10 9.27 1.09
N TYR A 145 -5.46 8.03 1.37
CA TYR A 145 -6.15 7.13 0.45
C TYR A 145 -7.45 6.62 1.08
N ASP A 146 -8.48 6.47 0.27
CA ASP A 146 -9.71 5.81 0.67
C ASP A 146 -9.50 4.29 0.70
N LEU A 147 -9.93 3.65 1.79
CA LEU A 147 -9.86 2.19 1.95
C LEU A 147 -10.86 1.47 1.03
N PHE A 148 -12.00 2.09 0.74
CA PHE A 148 -13.15 1.46 0.07
C PHE A 148 -13.44 2.02 -1.32
N ASP A 149 -12.61 2.94 -1.83
CA ASP A 149 -12.66 3.37 -3.23
C ASP A 149 -12.24 2.22 -4.16
N THR A 150 -13.17 1.85 -5.03
CA THR A 150 -12.98 0.77 -6.02
C THR A 150 -12.68 1.30 -7.41
N GLY A 151 -12.56 2.61 -7.61
CA GLY A 151 -12.49 3.21 -8.95
C GLY A 151 -13.66 2.70 -9.82
N THR A 152 -13.34 2.19 -11.01
CA THR A 152 -14.33 1.54 -11.90
C THR A 152 -14.60 0.06 -11.58
N GLY A 153 -14.04 -0.47 -10.48
CA GLY A 153 -14.11 -1.88 -10.08
C GLY A 153 -12.99 -2.75 -10.67
N GLN A 154 -12.16 -2.21 -11.57
CA GLN A 154 -11.03 -2.90 -12.19
C GLN A 154 -9.71 -2.53 -11.52
N ALA A 155 -8.79 -3.49 -11.39
CA ALA A 155 -7.51 -3.29 -10.73
C ALA A 155 -6.67 -2.17 -11.35
N GLU A 156 -6.68 -2.05 -12.67
CA GLU A 156 -6.06 -0.94 -13.39
C GLU A 156 -6.58 0.43 -12.90
N SER A 157 -7.86 0.53 -12.54
CA SER A 157 -8.47 1.78 -12.10
C SER A 157 -8.08 2.12 -10.67
N PHE A 158 -8.37 1.23 -9.71
CA PHE A 158 -8.16 1.55 -8.29
C PHE A 158 -6.70 1.53 -7.86
N LEU A 159 -5.81 0.83 -8.59
CA LEU A 159 -4.37 0.88 -8.31
C LEU A 159 -3.69 2.13 -8.87
N LYS A 160 -4.36 2.90 -9.74
CA LYS A 160 -3.78 4.09 -10.38
C LYS A 160 -3.41 5.20 -9.40
N ILE A 161 -3.94 5.15 -8.18
CA ILE A 161 -3.58 6.06 -7.06
C ILE A 161 -2.07 6.01 -6.72
N TYR A 162 -1.36 4.94 -7.12
CA TYR A 162 0.07 4.77 -6.87
C TYR A 162 0.97 5.22 -8.03
N ASN A 163 0.40 5.76 -9.12
CA ASN A 163 1.17 6.07 -10.32
C ASN A 163 2.12 7.26 -10.15
N ASP A 164 1.94 8.06 -9.11
CA ASP A 164 2.85 9.13 -8.73
C ASP A 164 4.13 8.62 -8.04
N ASN A 165 4.21 7.31 -7.76
CA ASN A 165 5.31 6.67 -7.07
C ASN A 165 5.70 7.40 -5.77
N LYS A 166 4.71 7.92 -5.04
CA LYS A 166 4.96 8.71 -3.83
C LYS A 166 5.78 7.92 -2.82
N THR A 167 6.84 8.56 -2.32
CA THR A 167 7.73 8.00 -1.29
C THR A 167 7.74 8.85 -0.03
N VAL A 168 8.02 8.22 1.11
CA VAL A 168 8.18 8.87 2.41
C VAL A 168 9.44 8.38 3.09
N GLU A 169 10.09 9.24 3.88
CA GLU A 169 11.20 8.86 4.75
C GLU A 169 10.65 8.03 5.92
N THR A 170 11.17 6.81 6.08
CA THR A 170 10.57 5.80 6.94
C THR A 170 10.52 6.19 8.40
N ASP A 171 11.47 6.98 8.89
CA ASP A 171 11.56 7.49 10.26
C ASP A 171 10.75 8.76 10.52
N LYS A 172 10.21 9.40 9.46
CA LYS A 172 9.55 10.71 9.54
C LYS A 172 8.04 10.67 9.30
N PHE A 173 7.40 9.53 9.55
CA PHE A 173 5.95 9.43 9.45
C PHE A 173 5.32 8.38 10.38
N HIS A 174 4.01 8.53 10.56
CA HIS A 174 3.09 7.56 11.12
C HIS A 174 1.79 7.52 10.31
N LEU A 175 0.90 6.58 10.64
CA LEU A 175 -0.39 6.40 9.98
C LEU A 175 -1.54 6.74 10.94
N ASP A 176 -2.51 7.50 10.44
CA ASP A 176 -3.81 7.69 11.07
C ASP A 176 -4.88 7.01 10.21
N VAL A 177 -5.67 6.12 10.81
CA VAL A 177 -6.59 5.19 10.13
C VAL A 177 -7.97 5.20 10.75
#